data_AF-X0KHP8-F1
#
_entry.id   AF-X0KHP8-F1
#
_cell.length_a   1.000
_cell.length_b   1.000
_cell.length_c   1.000
_cell.angle_alpha   90.00
_cell.angle_beta   90.00
_cell.angle_gamma   90.00
#
_symmetry.space_group_name_H-M   'P 1'
#
loop_
_entity.id
_entity.type
_entity.pdbx_description
1 polymer ?
#
loop_
_entity_poly.entity_id
_entity_poly.type
_entity_poly.pdbx_seq_one_letter_code
_entity_poly.pdbx_strand_id
1 'polypeptide(L)'
;MTRPSIESKNCCQCDNCDRVTYSRDAQSGRAICTRCCGDEPSVDRQAGSINEAAIAASENVPENQDIYIAFKDVPSLTKSIKYGQKKSDIVVINRQERENVRQLIEKYGIEDLKARVRQLATKGVFTKPSIAQHMFPDLSGDIPAAEAVGKSIAEDKIHGAVNPYELILEPSGDAEAPTGEAIPTEGVLNNAVNLPESDRHLRLERRVQGDRSTARLSLRSQHELMVDLQKYLERACYTYAREHMQDVLEEQCWDCAEAAQLSDWMKQFLSRRSSFDTEANDDELMKLFESGIEIRNAAVRRHDMESDEMMELLVDAERLLGVLRVDQYQHLVRNLRVKVEKATNELIREKSQWQDRLEKKLACIAAKEAKLNDMKRAVMVENETSMKESQDVAGSEIRDALDKAEVTFKTEIELDVKHRWTLIQRAYLSKTETDV
;
A
#
# COMPACT_ATOMS: atom_id res chain seq x y z
N MET A 1 -9.58 26.64 59.05
CA MET A 1 -9.22 25.87 57.84
C MET A 1 -9.15 26.84 56.67
N THR A 2 -7.95 27.04 56.13
CA THR A 2 -7.62 28.11 55.18
C THR A 2 -7.71 27.58 53.74
N ARG A 3 -8.39 28.30 52.85
CA ARG A 3 -8.37 27.98 51.40
C ARG A 3 -7.00 28.33 50.80
N PRO A 4 -6.47 27.54 49.85
CA PRO A 4 -5.31 27.96 49.08
C PRO A 4 -5.70 29.08 48.11
N SER A 5 -4.93 30.18 48.11
CA SER A 5 -5.05 31.22 47.08
C SER A 5 -4.60 30.66 45.74
N ILE A 6 -5.45 30.80 44.72
CA ILE A 6 -5.06 30.55 43.33
C ILE A 6 -4.14 31.70 42.89
N GLU A 7 -2.91 31.37 42.50
CA GLU A 7 -1.98 32.36 41.95
C GLU A 7 -2.57 33.01 40.70
N SER A 8 -2.65 34.35 40.72
CA SER A 8 -3.12 35.11 39.57
C SER A 8 -2.10 35.00 38.44
N LYS A 9 -2.44 34.26 37.38
CA LYS A 9 -1.61 34.20 36.17
C LYS A 9 -1.62 35.60 35.54
N ASN A 10 -0.46 36.24 35.51
CA ASN A 10 -0.28 37.61 34.99
C ASN A 10 -0.55 37.68 33.48
N CYS A 11 -1.82 37.82 33.11
CA CYS A 11 -2.28 38.18 31.78
C CYS A 11 -1.68 39.53 31.35
N CYS A 12 -1.06 39.58 30.18
CA CYS A 12 -0.45 40.80 29.64
C CYS A 12 -1.16 41.18 28.34
N GLN A 13 -1.56 42.45 28.17
CA GLN A 13 -2.08 42.94 26.90
C GLN A 13 -0.92 43.28 25.94
N CYS A 14 -1.14 43.05 24.65
CA CYS A 14 -0.24 43.47 23.60
C CYS A 14 -0.47 44.95 23.28
N ASP A 15 0.54 45.79 23.51
CA ASP A 15 0.51 47.25 23.26
C ASP A 15 0.12 47.65 21.82
N ASN A 16 0.16 46.70 20.87
CA ASN A 16 -0.07 46.94 19.45
C ASN A 16 -1.40 46.36 18.92
N CYS A 17 -2.17 45.62 19.74
CA CYS A 17 -3.49 45.07 19.32
C CYS A 17 -4.45 44.71 20.47
N ASP A 18 -4.19 45.16 21.70
CA ASP A 18 -4.97 44.98 22.94
C ASP A 18 -5.32 43.55 23.36
N ARG A 19 -4.89 42.54 22.59
CA ARG A 19 -5.11 41.12 22.92
C ARG A 19 -4.29 40.69 24.12
N VAL A 20 -4.93 39.94 25.00
CA VAL A 20 -4.28 39.24 26.12
C VAL A 20 -3.39 38.12 25.58
N THR A 21 -2.14 38.09 26.03
CA THR A 21 -1.15 37.04 25.77
C THR A 21 -0.57 36.52 27.09
N TYR A 22 -0.07 35.29 27.05
CA TYR A 22 0.55 34.60 28.19
C TYR A 22 2.08 34.45 28.03
N SER A 23 2.64 34.99 26.95
CA SER A 23 4.05 34.85 26.60
C SER A 23 4.76 36.20 26.72
N ARG A 24 5.82 36.26 27.50
CA ARG A 24 6.74 37.41 27.54
C ARG A 24 8.08 37.02 26.94
N ASP A 25 8.73 37.99 26.31
CA ASP A 25 10.13 37.87 25.96
C ASP A 25 10.98 37.86 27.24
N ALA A 26 11.89 36.89 27.35
CA ALA A 26 12.76 36.71 28.50
C ALA A 26 13.84 37.81 28.61
N GLN A 27 14.14 38.54 27.52
CA GLN A 27 15.15 39.61 27.53
C GLN A 27 14.55 41.00 27.72
N SER A 28 13.44 41.35 27.05
CA SER A 28 12.80 42.66 27.16
C SER A 28 11.60 42.73 28.12
N GLY A 29 11.06 41.60 28.56
CA GLY A 29 9.89 41.54 29.44
C GLY A 29 8.55 41.93 28.79
N ARG A 30 8.54 42.30 27.50
CA ARG A 30 7.33 42.69 26.76
C ARG A 30 6.47 41.48 26.39
N ALA A 31 5.16 41.71 26.22
CA ALA A 31 4.23 40.68 25.76
C ALA A 31 4.47 40.32 24.29
N ILE A 32 4.72 39.04 23.99
CA ILE A 32 4.90 38.54 22.62
C ILE A 32 3.52 38.25 22.03
N CYS A 33 3.16 38.97 20.96
CA CYS A 33 1.99 38.65 20.16
C CYS A 33 2.40 37.96 18.86
N THR A 34 2.12 36.66 18.74
CA THR A 34 2.38 35.82 17.55
C THR A 34 1.68 36.29 16.27
N ARG A 35 0.82 37.32 16.34
CA ARG A 35 0.15 37.94 15.20
C ARG A 35 0.72 39.30 14.79
N CYS A 36 1.47 39.97 15.68
CA CYS A 36 2.09 41.27 15.41
C CYS A 36 3.60 41.14 15.12
N CYS A 37 4.24 40.05 15.54
CA CYS A 37 5.61 39.72 15.16
C CYS A 37 5.64 39.06 13.77
N GLY A 38 5.45 39.87 12.73
CA GLY A 38 5.71 39.50 11.33
C GLY A 38 6.82 40.39 10.76
N ASP A 39 7.96 39.77 10.47
CA ASP A 39 9.07 40.23 9.62
C ASP A 39 9.44 41.74 9.59
N GLU A 40 10.43 42.13 10.40
CA GLU A 40 11.40 43.17 9.99
C GLU A 40 12.85 42.76 10.34
N PRO A 41 13.85 43.11 9.50
CA PRO A 41 15.22 42.61 9.63
C PRO A 41 16.11 43.50 10.51
N SER A 42 16.80 42.91 11.49
CA SER A 42 17.83 43.61 12.27
C SER A 42 19.19 43.62 11.54
N VAL A 43 19.70 44.82 11.31
CA VAL A 43 20.99 45.09 10.63
C VAL A 43 22.07 45.45 11.66
N ASP A 44 23.32 45.06 11.38
CA ASP A 44 24.58 45.43 12.08
C ASP A 44 24.75 44.93 13.54
N ARG A 45 25.93 44.51 14.03
CA ARG A 45 27.28 44.39 13.42
C ARG A 45 28.16 43.37 14.18
N GLN A 46 28.76 42.44 13.42
CA GLN A 46 30.21 42.32 13.22
C GLN A 46 31.16 42.17 14.42
N ALA A 47 31.54 40.93 14.74
CA ALA A 47 32.90 40.54 15.19
C ALA A 47 33.09 39.02 15.05
N GLY A 48 34.26 38.55 14.60
CA GLY A 48 34.64 37.12 14.69
C GLY A 48 34.81 36.33 13.38
N SER A 49 35.47 36.88 12.36
CA SER A 49 35.92 36.09 11.19
C SER A 49 37.09 35.17 11.56
N ILE A 50 36.80 33.89 11.86
CA ILE A 50 37.75 32.77 11.78
C ILE A 50 36.98 31.48 11.39
N ASN A 51 37.42 30.80 10.32
CA ASN A 51 37.07 29.42 9.92
C ASN A 51 35.72 29.08 9.23
N GLU A 52 35.25 29.89 8.27
CA GLU A 52 34.29 29.39 7.24
C GLU A 52 34.95 28.58 6.11
N ALA A 53 36.28 28.48 6.08
CA ALA A 53 37.04 27.65 5.12
C ALA A 53 37.36 26.22 5.63
N ALA A 54 36.98 25.86 6.87
CA ALA A 54 37.36 24.61 7.51
C ALA A 54 36.27 23.51 7.49
N ILE A 55 35.03 23.82 7.10
CA ILE A 55 33.92 22.86 7.02
C ILE A 55 33.66 22.41 5.55
N ALA A 56 34.53 22.81 4.62
CA ALA A 56 34.51 22.38 3.22
C ALA A 56 35.45 21.19 2.91
N ALA A 57 36.12 20.62 3.93
CA ALA A 57 37.12 19.57 3.78
C ALA A 57 36.90 18.41 4.78
N SER A 58 35.67 17.88 4.81
CA SER A 58 35.33 16.64 5.52
C SER A 58 34.09 15.98 4.89
N GLU A 59 34.03 15.90 3.56
CA GLU A 59 33.14 14.93 2.91
C GLU A 59 33.69 13.52 3.16
N ASN A 60 33.38 12.97 4.34
CA ASN A 60 33.49 11.54 4.61
C ASN A 60 32.41 10.83 3.80
N VAL A 61 32.69 10.62 2.51
CA VAL A 61 31.86 9.86 1.56
C VAL A 61 31.41 8.49 2.14
N PRO A 62 32.23 7.74 2.91
CA PRO A 62 31.78 6.48 3.53
C PRO A 62 30.65 6.63 4.55
N GLU A 63 30.56 7.76 5.26
CA GLU A 63 29.68 7.87 6.44
C GLU A 63 28.22 8.18 6.10
N ASN A 64 27.99 8.83 4.95
CA ASN A 64 26.64 9.05 4.44
C ASN A 64 26.11 7.81 3.67
N GLN A 65 27.00 6.89 3.28
CA GLN A 65 26.65 5.60 2.66
C GLN A 65 25.99 4.66 3.67
N ASP A 66 26.51 4.55 4.90
CA ASP A 66 25.88 3.76 5.97
C ASP A 66 24.46 4.24 6.29
N ILE A 67 24.28 5.57 6.35
CA ILE A 67 22.97 6.20 6.52
C ILE A 67 22.07 5.88 5.33
N TYR A 68 22.58 5.93 4.09
CA TYR A 68 21.79 5.51 2.93
C TYR A 68 21.37 4.04 3.02
N ILE A 69 22.29 3.12 3.35
CA ILE A 69 22.01 1.68 3.47
C ILE A 69 20.96 1.41 4.57
N ALA A 70 21.03 2.10 5.72
CA ALA A 70 20.07 1.91 6.81
C ALA A 70 18.63 2.38 6.48
N PHE A 71 18.50 3.33 5.55
CA PHE A 71 17.25 4.03 5.25
C PHE A 71 16.74 3.86 3.79
N LYS A 72 17.47 3.19 2.88
CA LYS A 72 17.09 3.02 1.46
C LYS A 72 15.73 2.32 1.29
N ASP A 73 15.44 1.32 2.11
CA ASP A 73 14.20 0.52 2.05
C ASP A 73 13.06 1.15 2.88
N VAL A 74 12.95 2.49 2.85
CA VAL A 74 11.87 3.25 3.52
C VAL A 74 10.98 3.94 2.48
N PRO A 75 9.79 3.39 2.17
CA PRO A 75 8.87 3.99 1.20
C PRO A 75 8.46 5.43 1.53
N SER A 76 8.49 5.80 2.81
CA SER A 76 8.20 7.15 3.32
C SER A 76 9.25 8.20 2.96
N LEU A 77 10.50 7.80 2.66
CA LEU A 77 11.56 8.68 2.17
C LEU A 77 11.61 8.73 0.64
N THR A 78 11.26 7.64 -0.04
CA THR A 78 11.19 7.56 -1.52
C THR A 78 10.08 8.44 -2.12
N LYS A 79 8.98 8.66 -1.39
CA LYS A 79 7.78 9.36 -1.91
C LYS A 79 7.75 10.88 -1.65
N SER A 80 8.78 11.46 -1.02
CA SER A 80 8.63 12.71 -0.26
C SER A 80 9.54 13.87 -0.68
N ILE A 81 9.45 14.33 -1.94
CA ILE A 81 10.06 15.62 -2.35
C ILE A 81 9.21 16.83 -1.86
N LYS A 82 7.92 16.64 -1.54
CA LYS A 82 6.96 17.75 -1.31
C LYS A 82 6.45 17.95 0.13
N TYR A 83 6.87 17.15 1.11
CA TYR A 83 6.40 17.27 2.50
C TYR A 83 7.56 17.22 3.50
N GLY A 84 7.92 18.40 4.02
CA GLY A 84 9.18 18.69 4.68
C GLY A 84 9.55 17.92 5.94
N GLN A 85 10.79 18.21 6.37
CA GLN A 85 11.55 17.88 7.59
C GLN A 85 10.89 16.92 8.61
N LYS A 86 9.66 17.21 9.09
CA LYS A 86 8.94 16.37 10.06
C LYS A 86 8.82 14.88 9.65
N LYS A 87 8.74 14.54 8.36
CA LYS A 87 8.57 13.13 7.92
C LYS A 87 9.85 12.29 8.05
N SER A 88 11.02 12.85 7.79
CA SER A 88 12.30 12.15 8.00
C SER A 88 12.58 11.94 9.49
N ASP A 89 12.21 12.90 10.33
CA ASP A 89 12.49 12.81 11.76
C ASP A 89 11.66 11.69 12.41
N ILE A 90 10.39 11.54 12.00
CA ILE A 90 9.53 10.39 12.36
C ILE A 90 10.11 9.06 11.88
N VAL A 91 10.73 9.01 10.69
CA VAL A 91 11.36 7.78 10.16
C VAL A 91 12.57 7.36 11.00
N VAL A 92 13.39 8.31 11.47
CA VAL A 92 14.52 8.02 12.36
C VAL A 92 14.02 7.51 13.72
N ILE A 93 13.04 8.20 14.32
CA ILE A 93 12.43 7.79 15.61
C ILE A 93 11.83 6.39 15.52
N ASN A 94 11.01 6.11 14.50
CA ASN A 94 10.35 4.80 14.31
C ASN A 94 11.31 3.65 13.98
N ARG A 95 12.60 3.90 13.72
CA ARG A 95 13.62 2.87 13.47
C ARG A 95 14.76 2.87 14.49
N GLN A 96 14.71 3.69 15.54
CA GLN A 96 15.80 3.84 16.52
C GLN A 96 16.24 2.53 17.19
N GLU A 97 15.33 1.55 17.30
CA GLU A 97 15.59 0.24 17.92
C GLU A 97 16.30 -0.75 16.99
N ARG A 98 16.33 -0.51 15.67
CA ARG A 98 17.04 -1.38 14.72
C ARG A 98 18.54 -1.25 14.93
N GLU A 99 19.24 -2.38 14.96
CA GLU A 99 20.68 -2.45 15.25
C GLU A 99 21.52 -1.48 14.41
N ASN A 100 21.32 -1.47 13.10
CA ASN A 100 22.03 -0.57 12.18
C ASN A 100 21.70 0.93 12.37
N VAL A 101 20.52 1.28 12.90
CA VAL A 101 20.15 2.67 13.20
C VAL A 101 20.61 3.05 14.61
N ARG A 102 20.61 2.12 15.55
CA ARG A 102 21.12 2.29 16.92
C ARG A 102 22.60 2.62 16.91
N GLN A 103 23.40 1.90 16.13
CA GLN A 103 24.82 2.16 15.91
C GLN A 103 25.07 3.56 15.31
N LEU A 104 24.21 4.03 14.40
CA LEU A 104 24.27 5.39 13.86
C LEU A 104 23.86 6.46 14.90
N ILE A 105 22.90 6.18 15.77
CA ILE A 105 22.50 7.07 16.87
C ILE A 105 23.60 7.15 17.93
N GLU A 106 24.26 6.03 18.25
CA GLU A 106 25.41 5.99 19.17
C GLU A 106 26.62 6.74 18.60
N LYS A 107 26.89 6.62 17.30
CA LYS A 107 28.02 7.29 16.63
C LYS A 107 27.84 8.79 16.44
N TYR A 108 26.63 9.27 16.12
CA TYR A 108 26.41 10.68 15.75
C TYR A 108 25.43 11.45 16.66
N GLY A 109 24.67 10.77 17.52
CA GLY A 109 23.53 11.37 18.21
C GLY A 109 22.30 11.49 17.31
N ILE A 110 21.12 11.50 17.94
CA ILE A 110 19.84 11.42 17.23
C ILE A 110 19.51 12.66 16.39
N GLU A 111 19.91 13.87 16.81
CA GLU A 111 19.62 15.11 16.09
C GLU A 111 20.49 15.30 14.83
N ASP A 112 21.76 14.93 14.89
CA ASP A 112 22.65 14.99 13.73
C ASP A 112 22.29 13.91 12.70
N LEU A 113 21.87 12.72 13.15
CA LEU A 113 21.32 11.70 12.27
C LEU A 113 20.04 12.19 11.55
N LYS A 114 19.12 12.84 12.27
CA LYS A 114 17.95 13.50 11.66
C LYS A 114 18.36 14.58 10.65
N ALA A 115 19.38 15.38 10.95
CA ALA A 115 19.88 16.40 10.03
C ALA A 115 20.47 15.80 8.74
N ARG A 116 21.28 14.74 8.84
CA ARG A 116 21.87 14.05 7.68
C ARG A 116 20.81 13.31 6.84
N VAL A 117 19.86 12.63 7.47
CA VAL A 117 18.73 11.98 6.76
C VAL A 117 17.86 13.03 6.05
N ARG A 118 17.60 14.19 6.68
CA ARG A 118 16.95 15.35 6.02
C ARG A 118 17.72 15.82 4.79
N GLN A 119 19.05 15.94 4.88
CA GLN A 119 19.90 16.39 3.78
C GLN A 119 19.88 15.41 2.59
N LEU A 120 20.01 14.10 2.84
CA LEU A 120 19.95 13.06 1.82
C LEU A 120 18.57 12.94 1.16
N ALA A 121 17.49 13.08 1.94
CA ALA A 121 16.13 13.14 1.42
C ALA A 121 15.90 14.37 0.53
N THR A 122 16.42 15.54 0.93
CA THR A 122 16.33 16.80 0.16
C THR A 122 17.13 16.72 -1.15
N LYS A 123 18.29 16.07 -1.14
CA LYS A 123 19.09 15.76 -2.34
C LYS A 123 18.44 14.69 -3.24
N GLY A 124 17.30 14.10 -2.87
CA GLY A 124 16.57 13.12 -3.68
C GLY A 124 17.20 11.72 -3.73
N VAL A 125 18.18 11.44 -2.86
CA VAL A 125 18.99 10.22 -2.85
C VAL A 125 18.13 8.97 -2.65
N PHE A 126 17.13 9.04 -1.77
CA PHE A 126 16.18 7.95 -1.51
C PHE A 126 15.07 7.81 -2.59
N THR A 127 14.97 8.74 -3.53
CA THR A 127 13.91 8.78 -4.55
C THR A 127 14.38 8.26 -5.90
N LYS A 128 15.67 8.43 -6.24
CA LYS A 128 16.28 7.97 -7.49
C LYS A 128 17.57 7.19 -7.20
N PRO A 129 17.61 5.87 -7.42
CA PRO A 129 18.82 5.07 -7.22
C PRO A 129 20.05 5.59 -7.97
N SER A 130 19.86 6.20 -9.15
CA SER A 130 20.95 6.82 -9.92
C SER A 130 21.59 8.05 -9.24
N ILE A 131 20.88 8.77 -8.38
CA ILE A 131 21.46 9.84 -7.56
C ILE A 131 22.30 9.24 -6.43
N ALA A 132 21.82 8.17 -5.80
CA ALA A 132 22.61 7.45 -4.79
C ALA A 132 23.87 6.82 -5.38
N GLN A 133 23.80 6.25 -6.58
CA GLN A 133 24.95 5.67 -7.29
C GLN A 133 26.00 6.73 -7.67
N HIS A 134 25.58 7.96 -8.01
CA HIS A 134 26.51 9.07 -8.24
C HIS A 134 27.09 9.62 -6.92
N MET A 135 26.35 9.57 -5.81
CA MET A 135 26.84 10.06 -4.50
C MET A 135 27.69 9.04 -3.74
N PHE A 136 27.52 7.75 -4.01
CA PHE A 136 28.25 6.65 -3.37
C PHE A 136 28.74 5.66 -4.46
N PRO A 137 29.82 6.01 -5.19
CA PRO A 137 30.34 5.16 -6.28
C PRO A 137 30.65 3.73 -5.83
N ASP A 138 31.10 3.57 -4.58
CA ASP A 138 31.48 2.30 -3.94
C ASP A 138 30.29 1.35 -3.69
N LEU A 139 29.03 1.82 -3.84
CA LEU A 139 27.86 0.93 -3.90
C LEU A 139 27.79 0.11 -5.20
N SER A 140 28.66 0.37 -6.17
CA SER A 140 28.70 -0.32 -7.47
C SER A 140 29.43 -1.67 -7.43
N GLY A 141 29.78 -2.20 -6.25
CA GLY A 141 30.48 -3.47 -6.09
C GLY A 141 29.71 -4.71 -6.57
N ASP A 142 28.37 -4.66 -6.57
CA ASP A 142 27.49 -5.78 -6.96
C ASP A 142 26.64 -5.47 -8.20
N ILE A 143 27.27 -5.01 -9.30
CA ILE A 143 26.80 -5.17 -10.70
C ILE A 143 28.03 -5.13 -11.61
N PRO A 144 28.17 -6.01 -12.62
CA PRO A 144 29.35 -6.02 -13.50
C PRO A 144 29.52 -4.71 -14.29
N ALA A 145 30.74 -4.18 -14.31
CA ALA A 145 31.08 -3.02 -15.12
C ALA A 145 31.01 -3.36 -16.62
N ALA A 146 30.20 -2.62 -17.37
CA ALA A 146 30.26 -2.61 -18.83
C ALA A 146 31.25 -1.52 -19.28
N GLU A 147 32.33 -1.92 -19.94
CA GLU A 147 33.24 -0.98 -20.59
C GLU A 147 32.55 -0.23 -21.75
N ALA A 148 32.88 1.05 -21.89
CA ALA A 148 32.35 1.89 -22.95
C ALA A 148 33.28 1.92 -24.17
N VAL A 149 32.85 1.31 -25.28
CA VAL A 149 33.21 1.76 -26.64
C VAL A 149 31.97 1.62 -27.54
N GLY A 150 31.57 2.69 -28.22
CA GLY A 150 30.32 2.71 -28.98
C GLY A 150 30.48 2.38 -30.47
N LYS A 151 29.50 1.64 -31.02
CA LYS A 151 28.89 1.93 -32.32
C LYS A 151 27.56 1.17 -32.50
N SER A 152 26.73 1.69 -33.39
CA SER A 152 25.38 1.22 -33.76
C SER A 152 25.31 -0.21 -34.30
N ILE A 153 24.25 -0.94 -33.95
CA ILE A 153 23.24 -1.57 -34.85
C ILE A 153 22.20 -2.34 -33.98
N ALA A 154 21.07 -2.75 -34.57
CA ALA A 154 19.90 -3.33 -33.91
C ALA A 154 19.96 -4.86 -33.69
N GLU A 155 18.87 -5.40 -33.13
CA GLU A 155 18.41 -6.80 -33.07
C GLU A 155 18.76 -7.68 -31.83
N ASP A 156 17.68 -7.95 -31.06
CA ASP A 156 17.18 -9.22 -30.46
C ASP A 156 18.08 -10.30 -29.79
N LYS A 157 17.42 -11.09 -28.90
CA LYS A 157 17.84 -12.32 -28.16
C LYS A 157 18.59 -12.10 -26.82
N ILE A 158 18.06 -12.53 -25.64
CA ILE A 158 17.87 -13.92 -25.08
C ILE A 158 19.24 -14.48 -24.58
N HIS A 159 19.50 -14.96 -23.35
CA HIS A 159 18.71 -15.69 -22.29
C HIS A 159 19.39 -15.62 -20.87
N GLY A 160 18.78 -16.23 -19.84
CA GLY A 160 19.44 -16.70 -18.58
C GLY A 160 19.21 -15.83 -17.33
N ALA A 161 18.34 -16.13 -16.35
CA ALA A 161 18.23 -17.29 -15.44
C ALA A 161 18.98 -17.09 -14.09
N VAL A 162 18.24 -16.79 -13.01
CA VAL A 162 18.66 -17.04 -11.62
C VAL A 162 17.51 -17.66 -10.81
N ASN A 163 17.88 -18.71 -10.09
CA ASN A 163 17.17 -19.63 -9.20
C ASN A 163 16.02 -19.06 -8.32
N PRO A 164 14.84 -19.72 -8.26
CA PRO A 164 13.77 -19.42 -7.31
C PRO A 164 13.77 -20.38 -6.10
N TYR A 165 14.66 -20.19 -5.12
CA TYR A 165 14.58 -20.88 -3.83
C TYR A 165 15.26 -20.12 -2.69
N GLU A 166 14.62 -19.06 -2.18
CA GLU A 166 14.76 -18.63 -0.78
C GLU A 166 13.67 -17.62 -0.38
N LEU A 167 12.67 -18.09 0.37
CA LEU A 167 12.00 -17.41 1.49
C LEU A 167 10.83 -18.28 1.97
N ILE A 168 11.17 -19.37 2.66
CA ILE A 168 10.25 -19.99 3.61
C ILE A 168 10.22 -19.06 4.82
N LEU A 169 9.04 -18.57 5.18
CA LEU A 169 8.78 -17.95 6.49
C LEU A 169 7.64 -18.73 7.14
N GLU A 170 8.00 -19.55 8.13
CA GLU A 170 7.03 -20.12 9.06
C GLU A 170 6.54 -19.04 10.05
N PRO A 171 5.30 -19.16 10.57
CA PRO A 171 4.77 -18.23 11.54
C PRO A 171 5.16 -18.64 12.98
N SER A 172 5.92 -17.80 13.69
CA SER A 172 6.01 -17.91 15.16
C SER A 172 4.82 -17.18 15.80
N GLY A 173 3.94 -17.93 16.47
CA GLY A 173 3.06 -17.35 17.47
C GLY A 173 3.81 -17.10 18.78
N ASP A 174 3.25 -16.26 19.64
CA ASP A 174 3.02 -16.56 21.06
C ASP A 174 2.40 -15.34 21.77
N ALA A 175 1.26 -15.55 22.45
CA ALA A 175 0.87 -14.92 23.72
C ALA A 175 -0.61 -15.21 24.06
N GLU A 176 -0.82 -16.23 24.91
CA GLU A 176 -1.67 -16.27 26.11
C GLU A 176 -3.10 -15.67 26.09
N ALA A 177 -4.04 -16.45 26.63
CA ALA A 177 -5.44 -16.09 26.85
C ALA A 177 -5.66 -15.37 28.21
N PRO A 178 -6.92 -15.00 28.51
CA PRO A 178 -7.47 -15.48 29.78
C PRO A 178 -8.86 -16.16 29.64
N THR A 179 -9.08 -17.09 30.57
CA THR A 179 -10.24 -18.00 30.72
C THR A 179 -11.52 -17.37 31.27
N GLY A 180 -12.68 -17.92 30.89
CA GLY A 180 -13.97 -17.70 31.57
C GLY A 180 -15.20 -18.32 30.87
N GLU A 181 -15.56 -19.55 31.27
CA GLU A 181 -16.90 -20.24 31.22
C GLU A 181 -17.82 -20.01 29.98
N ALA A 182 -18.05 -20.94 29.03
CA ALA A 182 -18.66 -22.30 29.08
C ALA A 182 -20.20 -22.30 29.34
N ILE A 183 -21.11 -23.14 28.77
CA ILE A 183 -21.17 -24.25 27.76
C ILE A 183 -22.69 -24.64 27.62
N PRO A 184 -23.26 -25.38 26.62
CA PRO A 184 -22.89 -25.78 25.24
C PRO A 184 -23.97 -25.41 24.14
N THR A 185 -23.69 -25.70 22.85
CA THR A 185 -24.55 -26.62 22.04
C THR A 185 -23.73 -27.40 21.00
N GLU A 186 -23.94 -28.72 20.91
CA GLU A 186 -23.36 -29.66 19.93
C GLU A 186 -24.03 -29.49 18.55
N GLY A 187 -23.54 -29.88 17.36
CA GLY A 187 -22.42 -30.66 16.82
C GLY A 187 -22.40 -30.38 15.28
N VAL A 188 -21.71 -31.05 14.34
CA VAL A 188 -21.21 -32.43 14.18
C VAL A 188 -20.16 -32.45 13.05
N LEU A 189 -19.15 -33.34 13.18
CA LEU A 189 -18.15 -33.83 12.19
C LEU A 189 -17.45 -32.88 11.19
N ASN A 190 -16.13 -32.79 11.40
CA ASN A 190 -15.05 -33.07 10.44
C ASN A 190 -15.46 -33.55 9.02
N ASN A 191 -14.96 -32.85 7.99
CA ASN A 191 -14.33 -33.49 6.83
C ASN A 191 -13.38 -32.51 6.12
N ALA A 192 -12.08 -32.77 6.19
CA ALA A 192 -11.08 -32.03 5.42
C ALA A 192 -11.06 -32.55 3.98
N VAL A 193 -11.89 -31.96 3.12
CA VAL A 193 -11.88 -32.25 1.68
C VAL A 193 -10.87 -31.32 0.99
N ASN A 194 -9.89 -31.92 0.30
CA ASN A 194 -8.98 -31.20 -0.58
C ASN A 194 -9.78 -30.47 -1.67
N LEU A 195 -9.81 -29.14 -1.60
CA LEU A 195 -10.55 -28.30 -2.54
C LEU A 195 -9.67 -27.97 -3.76
N PRO A 196 -10.13 -28.17 -5.01
CA PRO A 196 -9.32 -27.93 -6.20
C PRO A 196 -8.86 -26.46 -6.33
N GLU A 197 -7.66 -26.23 -6.87
CA GLU A 197 -7.10 -24.88 -7.06
C GLU A 197 -7.97 -23.95 -7.91
N SER A 198 -8.80 -24.52 -8.80
CA SER A 198 -9.82 -23.83 -9.59
C SER A 198 -10.74 -22.92 -8.74
N ASP A 199 -11.11 -23.36 -7.54
CA ASP A 199 -12.04 -22.63 -6.67
C ASP A 199 -11.37 -21.43 -5.95
N ARG A 200 -10.03 -21.40 -5.92
CA ARG A 200 -9.26 -20.23 -5.44
C ARG A 200 -9.24 -19.11 -6.49
N HIS A 201 -9.14 -19.46 -7.78
CA HIS A 201 -9.18 -18.50 -8.89
C HIS A 201 -10.54 -17.79 -8.97
N LEU A 202 -11.63 -18.57 -8.94
CA LEU A 202 -13.01 -18.05 -8.94
C LEU A 202 -13.32 -17.12 -7.75
N ARG A 203 -12.74 -17.38 -6.57
CA ARG A 203 -12.86 -16.50 -5.40
C ARG A 203 -12.08 -15.20 -5.53
N LEU A 204 -10.95 -15.20 -6.25
CA LEU A 204 -10.15 -14.00 -6.49
C LEU A 204 -10.82 -13.11 -7.55
N GLU A 205 -11.26 -13.69 -8.66
CA GLU A 205 -12.00 -13.01 -9.74
C GLU A 205 -13.29 -12.37 -9.22
N ARG A 206 -14.06 -13.10 -8.39
CA ARG A 206 -15.29 -12.59 -7.77
C ARG A 206 -15.04 -11.40 -6.83
N ARG A 207 -13.87 -11.32 -6.16
CA ARG A 207 -13.47 -10.14 -5.37
C ARG A 207 -13.01 -8.96 -6.24
N VAL A 208 -12.48 -9.21 -7.43
CA VAL A 208 -12.03 -8.16 -8.37
C VAL A 208 -13.20 -7.51 -9.12
N GLN A 209 -14.34 -8.19 -9.25
CA GLN A 209 -15.52 -7.68 -9.97
C GLN A 209 -16.58 -7.03 -9.07
N GLY A 210 -16.66 -7.38 -7.78
CA GLY A 210 -17.72 -6.90 -6.88
C GLY A 210 -17.57 -5.48 -6.32
N ASP A 211 -16.37 -4.90 -6.33
CA ASP A 211 -16.06 -3.61 -5.68
C ASP A 211 -15.37 -2.62 -6.64
N ARG A 212 -16.01 -2.40 -7.80
CA ARG A 212 -15.49 -1.46 -8.83
C ARG A 212 -15.75 0.01 -8.52
N SER A 213 -16.69 0.35 -7.62
CA SER A 213 -17.17 1.74 -7.49
C SER A 213 -17.11 2.33 -6.08
N THR A 214 -17.26 1.55 -5.00
CA THR A 214 -17.30 2.12 -3.64
C THR A 214 -15.90 2.26 -3.06
N ALA A 215 -15.26 3.41 -3.29
CA ALA A 215 -14.17 3.82 -2.40
C ALA A 215 -14.79 4.16 -1.05
N ARG A 216 -14.20 3.67 0.04
CA ARG A 216 -14.65 3.95 1.41
C ARG A 216 -13.51 4.56 2.20
N LEU A 217 -13.80 5.56 3.02
CA LEU A 217 -12.84 6.06 4.02
C LEU A 217 -12.58 4.96 5.06
N SER A 218 -11.46 5.03 5.79
CA SER A 218 -11.23 4.08 6.89
C SER A 218 -12.30 4.22 7.97
N LEU A 219 -12.77 3.12 8.55
CA LEU A 219 -13.77 3.10 9.63
C LEU A 219 -13.46 4.12 10.74
N ARG A 220 -12.18 4.25 11.10
CA ARG A 220 -11.70 5.23 12.08
C ARG A 220 -12.04 6.66 11.65
N SER A 221 -11.74 7.02 10.41
CA SER A 221 -12.02 8.35 9.86
C SER A 221 -13.52 8.63 9.75
N GLN A 222 -14.32 7.62 9.41
CA GLN A 222 -15.79 7.74 9.37
C GLN A 222 -16.35 7.99 10.78
N HIS A 223 -15.94 7.20 11.77
CA HIS A 223 -16.37 7.37 13.15
C HIS A 223 -15.92 8.70 13.76
N GLU A 224 -14.66 9.12 13.55
CA GLU A 224 -14.16 10.43 13.99
C GLU A 224 -15.00 11.57 13.38
N LEU A 225 -15.34 11.48 12.08
CA LEU A 225 -16.20 12.43 11.38
C LEU A 225 -17.63 12.48 11.95
N MET A 226 -18.30 11.34 12.13
CA MET A 226 -19.68 11.28 12.64
C MET A 226 -19.76 11.78 14.09
N VAL A 227 -18.79 11.42 14.93
CA VAL A 227 -18.71 11.88 16.32
C VAL A 227 -18.51 13.39 16.42
N ASP A 228 -17.68 14.00 15.57
CA ASP A 228 -17.50 15.45 15.57
C ASP A 228 -18.69 16.18 14.94
N LEU A 229 -19.31 15.62 13.89
CA LEU A 229 -20.55 16.14 13.31
C LEU A 229 -21.69 16.19 14.35
N GLN A 230 -21.88 15.11 15.12
CA GLN A 230 -22.86 15.05 16.21
C GLN A 230 -22.64 16.20 17.22
N LYS A 231 -21.41 16.40 17.70
CA LYS A 231 -21.08 17.48 18.66
C LYS A 231 -21.38 18.88 18.11
N TYR A 232 -21.11 19.12 16.82
CA TYR A 232 -21.41 20.42 16.20
C TYR A 232 -22.92 20.65 16.09
N LEU A 233 -23.68 19.59 15.77
CA LEU A 233 -25.15 19.67 15.72
C LEU A 233 -25.75 19.88 17.11
N GLU A 234 -25.35 19.12 18.14
CA GLU A 234 -25.84 19.28 19.52
C GLU A 234 -25.63 20.71 20.05
N ARG A 235 -24.45 21.29 19.77
CA ARG A 235 -24.14 22.68 20.13
C ARG A 235 -24.96 23.70 19.34
N ALA A 236 -25.29 23.43 18.08
CA ALA A 236 -26.18 24.27 17.30
C ALA A 236 -27.63 24.17 17.80
N CYS A 237 -28.12 22.96 18.10
CA CYS A 237 -29.45 22.72 18.66
C CYS A 237 -29.64 23.46 19.99
N TYR A 238 -28.66 23.36 20.90
CA TYR A 238 -28.66 24.13 22.15
C TYR A 238 -28.61 25.65 21.91
N THR A 239 -27.81 26.12 20.94
CA THR A 239 -27.74 27.55 20.58
C THR A 239 -29.11 28.06 20.13
N TYR A 240 -29.80 27.33 19.24
CA TYR A 240 -31.15 27.66 18.78
C TYR A 240 -32.18 27.61 19.91
N ALA A 241 -32.13 26.55 20.75
CA ALA A 241 -33.09 26.34 21.83
C ALA A 241 -33.03 27.42 22.91
N ARG A 242 -31.85 28.02 23.16
CA ARG A 242 -31.72 29.16 24.07
C ARG A 242 -32.49 30.41 23.66
N GLU A 243 -32.83 30.54 22.38
CA GLU A 243 -33.57 31.68 21.83
C GLU A 243 -35.05 31.35 21.58
N HIS A 244 -35.37 30.09 21.27
CA HIS A 244 -36.70 29.68 20.76
C HIS A 244 -37.44 28.64 21.62
N MET A 245 -36.76 27.96 22.55
CA MET A 245 -37.28 26.79 23.28
C MET A 245 -36.80 26.75 24.74
N GLN A 246 -36.78 27.91 25.41
CA GLN A 246 -36.33 28.02 26.80
C GLN A 246 -37.19 27.19 27.77
N ASP A 247 -38.47 27.00 27.46
CA ASP A 247 -39.37 26.08 28.16
C ASP A 247 -38.80 24.65 28.22
N VAL A 248 -38.32 24.12 27.10
CA VAL A 248 -37.73 22.77 27.03
C VAL A 248 -36.42 22.69 27.81
N LEU A 249 -35.60 23.75 27.78
CA LEU A 249 -34.34 23.80 28.54
C LEU A 249 -34.60 23.72 30.05
N GLU A 250 -35.61 24.43 30.54
CA GLU A 250 -35.98 24.46 31.95
C GLU A 250 -36.66 23.14 32.37
N GLU A 251 -37.61 22.63 31.59
CA GLU A 251 -38.31 21.37 31.88
C GLU A 251 -37.38 20.14 31.88
N GLN A 252 -36.43 20.08 30.93
CA GLN A 252 -35.49 18.95 30.80
C GLN A 252 -34.17 19.16 31.57
N CYS A 253 -34.00 20.32 32.23
CA CYS A 253 -32.77 20.72 32.91
C CYS A 253 -31.52 20.68 32.00
N TRP A 254 -31.67 21.08 30.73
CA TRP A 254 -30.59 21.12 29.75
C TRP A 254 -29.79 22.42 29.88
N ASP A 255 -28.86 22.44 30.83
CA ASP A 255 -28.04 23.61 31.17
C ASP A 255 -26.92 23.91 30.16
N CYS A 256 -26.45 22.89 29.43
CA CYS A 256 -25.39 22.97 28.42
C CYS A 256 -25.70 22.11 27.18
N ALA A 257 -24.93 22.29 26.10
CA ALA A 257 -25.12 21.53 24.86
C ALA A 257 -24.91 20.02 25.04
N GLU A 258 -23.98 19.64 25.93
CA GLU A 258 -23.65 18.27 26.28
C GLU A 258 -24.70 17.58 27.19
N ALA A 259 -25.70 18.32 27.72
CA ALA A 259 -26.76 17.76 28.56
C ALA A 259 -27.83 16.97 27.78
N ALA A 260 -27.85 17.11 26.45
CA ALA A 260 -28.88 16.54 25.57
C ALA A 260 -28.24 15.88 24.34
N GLN A 261 -28.61 14.63 24.06
CA GLN A 261 -28.12 13.94 22.86
C GLN A 261 -28.83 14.48 21.62
N LEU A 262 -28.16 14.43 20.46
CA LEU A 262 -28.74 14.84 19.19
C LEU A 262 -30.10 14.16 18.91
N SER A 263 -30.25 12.88 19.27
CA SER A 263 -31.51 12.14 19.15
C SER A 263 -32.67 12.72 19.97
N ASP A 264 -32.39 13.43 21.06
CA ASP A 264 -33.40 14.02 21.93
C ASP A 264 -33.77 15.44 21.45
N TRP A 265 -32.81 16.19 20.92
CA TRP A 265 -33.07 17.42 20.16
C TRP A 265 -34.00 17.15 18.96
N MET A 266 -33.70 16.12 18.15
CA MET A 266 -34.52 15.81 16.97
C MET A 266 -35.96 15.42 17.33
N LYS A 267 -36.19 14.72 18.45
CA LYS A 267 -37.56 14.44 18.96
C LYS A 267 -38.31 15.73 19.32
N GLN A 268 -37.65 16.64 20.04
CA GLN A 268 -38.25 17.92 20.43
C GLN A 268 -38.61 18.78 19.20
N PHE A 269 -37.76 18.76 18.17
CA PHE A 269 -38.03 19.46 16.91
C PHE A 269 -39.14 18.78 16.08
N LEU A 270 -39.20 17.45 16.02
CA LEU A 270 -40.30 16.70 15.38
C LEU A 270 -41.66 17.04 16.00
N SER A 271 -41.74 17.14 17.32
CA SER A 271 -42.96 17.56 18.04
C SER A 271 -43.36 19.02 17.81
N ARG A 272 -42.43 19.85 17.30
CA ARG A 272 -42.61 21.30 17.08
C ARG A 272 -42.40 21.69 15.61
N ARG A 273 -42.49 20.75 14.66
CA ARG A 273 -42.12 20.96 13.26
C ARG A 273 -42.81 22.16 12.58
N SER A 274 -44.04 22.48 12.98
CA SER A 274 -44.82 23.61 12.47
C SER A 274 -44.42 24.99 13.03
N SER A 275 -43.50 25.07 13.98
CA SER A 275 -42.98 26.35 14.50
C SER A 275 -41.69 26.82 13.83
N PHE A 276 -41.15 26.09 12.87
CA PHE A 276 -39.97 26.50 12.11
C PHE A 276 -40.35 27.45 10.97
N ASP A 277 -39.80 28.66 10.97
CA ASP A 277 -39.93 29.63 9.88
C ASP A 277 -38.99 29.23 8.73
N THR A 278 -39.48 28.39 7.82
CA THR A 278 -38.71 27.78 6.74
C THR A 278 -39.56 27.49 5.50
N GLU A 279 -38.93 27.44 4.33
CA GLU A 279 -39.57 27.04 3.06
C GLU A 279 -39.75 25.52 2.94
N ALA A 280 -39.08 24.73 3.80
CA ALA A 280 -39.18 23.27 3.81
C ALA A 280 -40.55 22.81 4.33
N ASN A 281 -41.14 21.80 3.69
CA ASN A 281 -42.42 21.23 4.12
C ASN A 281 -42.27 20.24 5.29
N ASP A 282 -43.41 19.88 5.92
CA ASP A 282 -43.47 18.96 7.07
C ASP A 282 -42.74 17.62 6.83
N ASP A 283 -42.80 17.05 5.62
CA ASP A 283 -42.16 15.77 5.28
C ASP A 283 -40.64 15.92 5.07
N GLU A 284 -40.20 17.07 4.53
CA GLU A 284 -38.78 17.41 4.42
C GLU A 284 -38.16 17.66 5.79
N LEU A 285 -38.86 18.36 6.67
CA LEU A 285 -38.44 18.57 8.06
C LEU A 285 -38.37 17.25 8.83
N MET A 286 -39.36 16.37 8.65
CA MET A 286 -39.34 15.03 9.25
C MET A 286 -38.08 14.27 8.85
N LYS A 287 -37.74 14.22 7.55
CA LYS A 287 -36.54 13.56 7.04
C LYS A 287 -35.24 14.18 7.57
N LEU A 288 -35.16 15.52 7.66
CA LEU A 288 -33.98 16.19 8.22
C LEU A 288 -33.77 15.85 9.70
N PHE A 289 -34.85 15.73 10.48
CA PHE A 289 -34.76 15.34 11.89
C PHE A 289 -34.48 13.83 12.06
N GLU A 290 -35.02 12.97 11.19
CA GLU A 290 -34.64 11.55 11.10
C GLU A 290 -33.15 11.37 10.76
N SER A 291 -32.63 12.16 9.81
CA SER A 291 -31.21 12.20 9.45
C SER A 291 -30.32 12.61 10.63
N GLY A 292 -30.78 13.57 11.47
CA GLY A 292 -30.12 13.91 12.73
C GLY A 292 -30.08 12.76 13.75
N ILE A 293 -31.12 11.92 13.79
CA ILE A 293 -31.12 10.67 14.60
C ILE A 293 -30.13 9.67 14.02
N GLU A 294 -30.05 9.52 12.70
CA GLU A 294 -29.09 8.61 12.07
C GLU A 294 -27.63 9.06 12.18
N ILE A 295 -27.32 10.36 12.19
CA ILE A 295 -25.96 10.86 12.50
C ILE A 295 -25.52 10.39 13.90
N ARG A 296 -26.41 10.51 14.89
CA ARG A 296 -26.17 10.02 16.26
C ARG A 296 -26.03 8.49 16.28
N ASN A 297 -26.86 7.78 15.54
CA ASN A 297 -26.78 6.33 15.45
C ASN A 297 -25.48 5.87 14.75
N ALA A 298 -25.01 6.55 13.71
CA ALA A 298 -23.75 6.26 13.03
C ALA A 298 -22.53 6.48 13.96
N ALA A 299 -22.52 7.58 14.71
CA ALA A 299 -21.49 7.88 15.71
C ALA A 299 -21.41 6.80 16.82
N VAL A 300 -22.54 6.20 17.21
CA VAL A 300 -22.61 5.15 18.25
C VAL A 300 -22.36 3.75 17.68
N ARG A 301 -22.95 3.39 16.53
CA ARG A 301 -22.95 2.02 15.98
C ARG A 301 -21.61 1.57 15.40
N ARG A 302 -20.72 2.50 15.03
CA ARG A 302 -19.35 2.21 14.51
C ARG A 302 -19.31 1.19 13.36
N HIS A 303 -20.29 1.26 12.46
CA HIS A 303 -20.30 0.45 11.24
C HIS A 303 -19.60 1.15 10.07
N ASP A 304 -19.09 0.37 9.12
CA ASP A 304 -18.60 0.89 7.84
C ASP A 304 -19.80 1.38 7.01
N MET A 305 -19.81 2.68 6.72
CA MET A 305 -20.78 3.36 5.88
C MET A 305 -20.29 3.43 4.44
N GLU A 306 -21.22 3.60 3.50
CA GLU A 306 -20.86 3.93 2.13
C GLU A 306 -20.54 5.43 1.99
N SER A 307 -19.73 5.79 0.99
CA SER A 307 -19.37 7.19 0.77
C SER A 307 -20.56 8.07 0.44
N ASP A 308 -21.56 7.53 -0.26
CA ASP A 308 -22.77 8.26 -0.63
C ASP A 308 -23.65 8.51 0.60
N GLU A 309 -23.91 7.49 1.42
CA GLU A 309 -24.61 7.58 2.72
C GLU A 309 -23.97 8.63 3.65
N MET A 310 -22.65 8.59 3.81
CA MET A 310 -21.90 9.57 4.60
C MET A 310 -22.04 11.01 4.05
N MET A 311 -22.11 11.16 2.72
CA MET A 311 -22.27 12.45 2.07
C MET A 311 -23.70 12.98 2.19
N GLU A 312 -24.72 12.12 2.12
CA GLU A 312 -26.12 12.47 2.35
C GLU A 312 -26.32 13.04 3.77
N LEU A 313 -25.84 12.35 4.81
CA LEU A 313 -25.91 12.86 6.19
C LEU A 313 -25.22 14.23 6.37
N LEU A 314 -24.12 14.49 5.64
CA LEU A 314 -23.44 15.78 5.66
C LEU A 314 -24.23 16.89 4.94
N VAL A 315 -24.96 16.56 3.86
CA VAL A 315 -25.87 17.51 3.19
C VAL A 315 -27.05 17.83 4.08
N ASP A 316 -27.65 16.82 4.72
CA ASP A 316 -28.78 16.99 5.63
C ASP A 316 -28.39 17.78 6.88
N ALA A 317 -27.21 17.52 7.46
CA ALA A 317 -26.68 18.33 8.56
C ALA A 317 -26.50 19.82 8.15
N GLU A 318 -26.02 20.10 6.95
CA GLU A 318 -25.91 21.47 6.40
C GLU A 318 -27.30 22.12 6.20
N ARG A 319 -28.30 21.35 5.77
CA ARG A 319 -29.69 21.80 5.60
C ARG A 319 -30.38 22.07 6.95
N LEU A 320 -30.28 21.12 7.88
CA LEU A 320 -30.79 21.22 9.26
C LEU A 320 -30.28 22.48 9.95
N LEU A 321 -28.98 22.78 9.85
CA LEU A 321 -28.39 24.00 10.41
C LEU A 321 -28.89 25.29 9.74
N GLY A 322 -29.35 25.21 8.48
CA GLY A 322 -30.05 26.29 7.79
C GLY A 322 -31.48 26.49 8.30
N VAL A 323 -32.22 25.40 8.55
CA VAL A 323 -33.56 25.44 9.19
C VAL A 323 -33.49 26.05 10.59
N LEU A 324 -32.47 25.67 11.38
CA LEU A 324 -32.22 26.26 12.70
C LEU A 324 -31.64 27.70 12.64
N ARG A 325 -31.32 28.21 11.44
CA ARG A 325 -30.72 29.54 11.20
C ARG A 325 -29.44 29.83 12.01
N VAL A 326 -28.61 28.80 12.26
CA VAL A 326 -27.37 28.95 13.06
C VAL A 326 -26.14 29.00 12.15
N ASP A 327 -26.02 30.09 11.39
CA ASP A 327 -25.06 30.31 10.30
C ASP A 327 -23.61 29.90 10.61
N GLN A 328 -23.13 30.18 11.83
CA GLN A 328 -21.77 29.85 12.25
C GLN A 328 -21.47 28.34 12.18
N TYR A 329 -22.44 27.50 12.56
CA TYR A 329 -22.31 26.05 12.47
C TYR A 329 -22.63 25.57 11.05
N GLN A 330 -23.59 26.19 10.35
CA GLN A 330 -23.88 25.84 8.96
C GLN A 330 -22.65 26.02 8.06
N HIS A 331 -21.94 27.14 8.20
CA HIS A 331 -20.69 27.40 7.48
C HIS A 331 -19.58 26.40 7.88
N LEU A 332 -19.50 26.00 9.15
CA LEU A 332 -18.54 25.00 9.61
C LEU A 332 -18.81 23.63 8.96
N VAL A 333 -20.06 23.14 8.99
CA VAL A 333 -20.45 21.85 8.41
C VAL A 333 -20.36 21.87 6.88
N ARG A 334 -20.74 22.97 6.21
CA ARG A 334 -20.51 23.16 4.76
C ARG A 334 -19.02 23.02 4.38
N ASN A 335 -18.13 23.64 5.15
CA ASN A 335 -16.69 23.50 4.94
C ASN A 335 -16.16 22.10 5.24
N LEU A 336 -16.73 21.40 6.23
CA LEU A 336 -16.41 20.00 6.51
C LEU A 336 -16.83 19.10 5.35
N ARG A 337 -18.08 19.23 4.88
CA ARG A 337 -18.63 18.48 3.74
C ARG A 337 -17.76 18.64 2.49
N VAL A 338 -17.46 19.87 2.07
CA VAL A 338 -16.63 20.13 0.87
C VAL A 338 -15.23 19.51 0.99
N LYS A 339 -14.65 19.43 2.20
CA LYS A 339 -13.36 18.77 2.42
C LYS A 339 -13.48 17.23 2.34
N VAL A 340 -14.52 16.65 2.93
CA VAL A 340 -14.80 15.21 2.88
C VAL A 340 -15.10 14.75 1.46
N GLU A 341 -15.93 15.50 0.73
CA GLU A 341 -16.28 15.29 -0.69
C GLU A 341 -15.01 15.27 -1.56
N LYS A 342 -14.14 16.27 -1.39
CA LYS A 342 -12.86 16.35 -2.11
C LYS A 342 -11.93 15.17 -1.79
N ALA A 343 -11.83 14.77 -0.52
CA ALA A 343 -11.00 13.65 -0.10
C ALA A 343 -11.52 12.31 -0.65
N THR A 344 -12.84 12.12 -0.64
CA THR A 344 -13.53 10.95 -1.19
C THR A 344 -13.34 10.84 -2.69
N ASN A 345 -13.55 11.93 -3.44
CA ASN A 345 -13.36 11.99 -4.89
C ASN A 345 -11.90 11.70 -5.29
N GLU A 346 -10.93 12.20 -4.53
CA GLU A 346 -9.51 11.88 -4.76
C GLU A 346 -9.20 10.40 -4.50
N LEU A 347 -9.78 9.80 -3.45
CA LEU A 347 -9.63 8.37 -3.15
C LEU A 347 -10.26 7.48 -4.23
N ILE A 348 -11.44 7.83 -4.77
CA ILE A 348 -12.08 7.16 -5.92
C ILE A 348 -11.13 7.21 -7.14
N ARG A 349 -10.59 8.40 -7.44
CA ARG A 349 -9.67 8.63 -8.55
C ARG A 349 -8.37 7.82 -8.41
N GLU A 350 -7.82 7.72 -7.19
CA GLU A 350 -6.66 6.87 -6.92
C GLU A 350 -6.98 5.37 -7.05
N LYS A 351 -8.12 4.90 -6.49
CA LYS A 351 -8.58 3.50 -6.59
C LYS A 351 -8.67 3.05 -8.05
N SER A 352 -9.31 3.85 -8.90
CA SER A 352 -9.40 3.61 -10.35
C SER A 352 -8.01 3.51 -11.01
N GLN A 353 -7.08 4.43 -10.73
CA GLN A 353 -5.73 4.36 -11.31
C GLN A 353 -4.91 3.15 -10.82
N TRP A 354 -5.17 2.63 -9.62
CA TRP A 354 -4.55 1.40 -9.16
C TRP A 354 -5.15 0.18 -9.85
N GLN A 355 -6.46 0.16 -10.09
CA GLN A 355 -7.15 -0.87 -10.87
C GLN A 355 -6.63 -0.90 -12.33
N ASP A 356 -6.56 0.23 -13.02
CA ASP A 356 -5.99 0.35 -14.38
C ASP A 356 -4.56 -0.20 -14.46
N ARG A 357 -3.73 0.11 -13.45
CA ARG A 357 -2.33 -0.35 -13.37
C ARG A 357 -2.23 -1.84 -13.08
N LEU A 358 -3.17 -2.40 -12.30
CA LEU A 358 -3.26 -3.83 -12.06
C LEU A 358 -3.67 -4.57 -13.33
N GLU A 359 -4.74 -4.13 -14.00
CA GLU A 359 -5.25 -4.73 -15.24
C GLU A 359 -4.19 -4.74 -16.35
N LYS A 360 -3.46 -3.63 -16.55
CA LYS A 360 -2.34 -3.57 -17.50
C LYS A 360 -1.21 -4.55 -17.16
N LYS A 361 -0.92 -4.79 -15.88
CA LYS A 361 0.07 -5.78 -15.44
C LYS A 361 -0.40 -7.21 -15.66
N LEU A 362 -1.66 -7.51 -15.34
CA LEU A 362 -2.26 -8.83 -15.56
C LEU A 362 -2.32 -9.17 -17.05
N ALA A 363 -2.71 -8.22 -17.92
CA ALA A 363 -2.68 -8.40 -19.37
C ALA A 363 -1.27 -8.66 -19.91
N CYS A 364 -0.24 -7.99 -19.36
CA CYS A 364 1.16 -8.24 -19.72
C CYS A 364 1.65 -9.63 -19.29
N ILE A 365 1.18 -10.13 -18.13
CA ILE A 365 1.48 -11.50 -17.66
C ILE A 365 0.83 -12.51 -18.60
N ALA A 366 -0.48 -12.40 -18.86
CA ALA A 366 -1.21 -13.28 -19.76
C ALA A 366 -0.61 -13.34 -21.17
N ALA A 367 -0.14 -12.21 -21.72
CA ALA A 367 0.55 -12.17 -23.01
C ALA A 367 1.90 -12.92 -23.00
N LYS A 368 2.65 -12.87 -21.89
CA LYS A 368 3.90 -13.64 -21.73
C LYS A 368 3.62 -15.13 -21.58
N GLU A 369 2.57 -15.50 -20.84
CA GLU A 369 2.13 -16.88 -20.67
C GLU A 369 1.68 -17.49 -22.00
N ALA A 370 0.91 -16.75 -22.80
CA ALA A 370 0.54 -17.15 -24.17
C ALA A 370 1.79 -17.42 -25.02
N LYS A 371 2.72 -16.47 -25.12
CA LYS A 371 3.97 -16.64 -25.88
C LYS A 371 4.80 -17.83 -25.38
N LEU A 372 4.91 -18.03 -24.07
CA LEU A 372 5.62 -19.16 -23.48
C LEU A 372 4.94 -20.50 -23.82
N ASN A 373 3.61 -20.54 -23.80
CA ASN A 373 2.85 -21.73 -24.17
C ASN A 373 2.97 -22.03 -25.67
N ASP A 374 3.05 -21.01 -26.53
CA ASP A 374 3.30 -21.18 -27.97
C ASP A 374 4.69 -21.75 -28.22
N MET A 375 5.73 -21.21 -27.56
CA MET A 375 7.08 -21.74 -27.62
C MET A 375 7.17 -23.19 -27.11
N LYS A 376 6.50 -23.52 -26.00
CA LYS A 376 6.42 -24.91 -25.48
C LYS A 376 5.80 -25.86 -26.50
N ARG A 377 4.70 -25.48 -27.17
CA ARG A 377 4.08 -26.31 -28.21
C ARG A 377 4.98 -26.48 -29.43
N ALA A 378 5.67 -25.43 -29.85
CA ALA A 378 6.64 -25.52 -30.96
C ALA A 378 7.77 -26.51 -30.67
N VAL A 379 8.39 -26.44 -29.48
CA VAL A 379 9.47 -27.36 -29.07
C VAL A 379 8.99 -28.82 -28.96
N MET A 380 7.75 -29.06 -28.49
CA MET A 380 7.20 -30.43 -28.48
C MET A 380 7.02 -30.99 -29.90
N VAL A 381 6.48 -30.20 -30.82
CA VAL A 381 6.30 -30.60 -32.23
C VAL A 381 7.65 -30.85 -32.91
N GLU A 382 8.63 -29.96 -32.70
CA GLU A 382 10.00 -30.11 -33.22
C GLU A 382 10.62 -31.42 -32.73
N ASN A 383 10.58 -31.68 -31.42
CA ASN A 383 11.08 -32.92 -30.83
C ASN A 383 10.36 -34.16 -31.36
N GLU A 384 9.03 -34.13 -31.50
CA GLU A 384 8.26 -35.22 -32.12
C GLU A 384 8.69 -35.48 -33.57
N THR A 385 8.94 -34.42 -34.36
CA THR A 385 9.42 -34.57 -35.75
C THR A 385 10.82 -35.15 -35.82
N SER A 386 11.79 -34.63 -35.05
CA SER A 386 13.17 -35.15 -35.06
C SER A 386 13.28 -36.57 -34.50
N MET A 387 12.44 -36.93 -33.52
CA MET A 387 12.33 -38.30 -33.02
C MET A 387 11.81 -39.25 -34.11
N LYS A 388 10.81 -38.83 -34.89
CA LYS A 388 10.28 -39.62 -36.01
C LYS A 388 11.31 -39.78 -37.12
N GLU A 389 12.00 -38.71 -37.52
CA GLU A 389 13.07 -38.76 -38.52
C GLU A 389 14.19 -39.72 -38.07
N SER A 390 14.58 -39.68 -36.79
CA SER A 390 15.58 -40.59 -36.22
C SER A 390 15.11 -42.06 -36.26
N GLN A 391 13.83 -42.32 -36.00
CA GLN A 391 13.23 -43.65 -36.12
C GLN A 391 13.20 -44.14 -37.58
N ASP A 392 12.87 -43.27 -38.54
CA ASP A 392 12.83 -43.60 -39.97
C ASP A 392 14.23 -43.89 -40.53
N VAL A 393 15.26 -43.17 -40.06
CA VAL A 393 16.68 -43.45 -40.37
C VAL A 393 17.12 -44.78 -39.79
N ALA A 394 16.97 -45.00 -38.48
CA ALA A 394 17.36 -46.26 -37.83
C ALA A 394 16.61 -47.47 -38.42
N GLY A 395 15.33 -47.31 -38.75
CA GLY A 395 14.53 -48.33 -39.43
C GLY A 395 15.01 -48.61 -40.86
N SER A 396 15.62 -47.64 -41.54
CA SER A 396 16.24 -47.83 -42.86
C SER A 396 17.58 -48.56 -42.74
N GLU A 397 18.43 -48.20 -41.79
CA GLU A 397 19.70 -48.90 -41.53
C GLU A 397 19.48 -50.38 -41.16
N ILE A 398 18.43 -50.68 -40.38
CA ILE A 398 18.04 -52.06 -40.05
C ILE A 398 17.61 -52.83 -41.31
N ARG A 399 16.82 -52.23 -42.20
CA ARG A 399 16.42 -52.86 -43.48
C ARG A 399 17.64 -53.14 -44.36
N ASP A 400 18.50 -52.14 -44.55
CA ASP A 400 19.75 -52.29 -45.31
C ASP A 400 20.66 -53.41 -44.75
N ALA A 401 20.71 -53.57 -43.43
CA ALA A 401 21.46 -54.64 -42.77
C ALA A 401 20.82 -56.02 -42.99
N LEU A 402 19.48 -56.11 -42.93
CA LEU A 402 18.73 -57.34 -43.22
C LEU A 402 18.90 -57.77 -44.68
N ASP A 403 18.79 -56.85 -45.64
CA ASP A 403 18.97 -57.14 -47.07
C ASP A 403 20.38 -57.66 -47.37
N LYS A 404 21.41 -57.03 -46.77
CA LYS A 404 22.81 -57.50 -46.87
C LYS A 404 22.99 -58.88 -46.24
N ALA A 405 22.36 -59.14 -45.09
CA ALA A 405 22.39 -60.43 -44.43
C ALA A 405 21.69 -61.51 -45.27
N GLU A 406 20.54 -61.22 -45.88
CA GLU A 406 19.80 -62.15 -46.74
C GLU A 406 20.62 -62.54 -47.98
N VAL A 407 21.28 -61.58 -48.64
CA VAL A 407 22.22 -61.86 -49.74
C VAL A 407 23.38 -62.74 -49.26
N THR A 408 23.94 -62.47 -48.08
CA THR A 408 25.04 -63.27 -47.50
C THR A 408 24.59 -64.70 -47.20
N PHE A 409 23.42 -64.90 -46.57
CA PHE A 409 22.87 -66.24 -46.32
C PHE A 409 22.59 -66.99 -47.62
N LYS A 410 22.05 -66.33 -48.65
CA LYS A 410 21.83 -66.96 -49.97
C LYS A 410 23.14 -67.45 -50.59
N THR A 411 24.20 -66.63 -50.60
CA THR A 411 25.50 -67.05 -51.16
C THR A 411 26.17 -68.14 -50.34
N GLU A 412 26.04 -68.13 -49.00
CA GLU A 412 26.58 -69.18 -48.13
C GLU A 412 25.85 -70.52 -48.34
N ILE A 413 24.52 -70.51 -48.49
CA ILE A 413 23.73 -71.70 -48.84
C ILE A 413 24.13 -72.24 -50.22
N GLU A 414 24.29 -71.38 -51.23
CA GLU A 414 24.76 -71.79 -52.56
C GLU A 414 26.16 -72.42 -52.53
N LEU A 415 27.07 -71.88 -51.71
CA LEU A 415 28.41 -72.41 -51.52
C LEU A 415 28.41 -73.77 -50.79
N ASP A 416 27.60 -73.97 -49.74
CA ASP A 416 27.44 -75.29 -49.09
C ASP A 416 26.86 -76.32 -50.07
N VAL A 417 25.80 -75.97 -50.80
CA VAL A 417 25.19 -76.86 -51.81
C VAL A 417 26.21 -77.26 -52.88
N LYS A 418 27.03 -76.32 -53.36
CA LYS A 418 28.11 -76.58 -54.33
C LYS A 418 29.24 -77.42 -53.73
N HIS A 419 29.61 -77.18 -52.49
CA HIS A 419 30.63 -77.97 -51.78
C HIS A 419 30.17 -79.42 -51.59
N ARG A 420 28.93 -79.61 -51.11
CA ARG A 420 28.28 -80.92 -50.97
C ARG A 420 28.22 -81.68 -52.31
N TRP A 421 27.82 -81.02 -53.39
CA TRP A 421 27.86 -81.62 -54.74
C TRP A 421 29.27 -82.06 -55.15
N THR A 422 30.29 -81.25 -54.86
CA THR A 422 31.69 -81.56 -55.17
C THR A 422 32.19 -82.77 -54.38
N LEU A 423 31.80 -82.89 -53.10
CA LEU A 423 32.10 -84.06 -52.27
C LEU A 423 31.40 -85.33 -52.79
N ILE A 424 30.13 -85.23 -53.19
CA ILE A 424 29.38 -86.34 -53.81
C ILE A 424 30.07 -86.80 -55.11
N GLN A 425 30.49 -85.87 -55.97
CA GLN A 425 31.21 -86.20 -57.21
C GLN A 425 32.55 -86.92 -56.93
N ARG A 426 33.34 -86.46 -55.95
CA ARG A 426 34.57 -87.16 -55.54
C ARG A 426 34.29 -88.56 -54.99
N ALA A 427 33.24 -88.74 -54.19
CA ALA A 427 32.86 -90.04 -53.66
C ALA A 427 32.38 -91.02 -54.77
N TYR A 428 31.74 -90.50 -55.82
CA TYR A 428 31.41 -91.28 -57.02
C TYR A 428 32.65 -91.68 -57.83
N LEU A 429 33.56 -90.73 -58.11
CA LEU A 429 34.79 -91.00 -58.86
C LEU A 429 35.72 -91.98 -58.13
N SER A 430 35.86 -91.84 -56.81
CA SER A 430 36.64 -92.77 -55.99
C SER A 430 36.05 -94.18 -55.94
N LYS A 431 34.75 -94.36 -56.20
CA LYS A 431 34.12 -95.68 -56.35
C LYS A 431 34.43 -96.31 -57.70
N THR A 432 34.48 -95.51 -58.77
CA THR A 432 34.81 -96.01 -60.12
C THR A 432 36.29 -96.39 -60.28
N GLU A 433 37.19 -95.85 -59.45
CA GLU A 433 38.61 -96.25 -59.42
C GLU A 433 38.88 -97.52 -58.60
N THR A 434 37.90 -98.02 -57.84
CA THR A 434 38.01 -99.28 -57.07
C THR A 434 37.37 -100.51 -57.75
N ASP A 435 36.80 -100.35 -58.94
CA ASP A 435 36.20 -101.41 -59.76
C ASP A 435 37.05 -101.72 -61.03
N VAL A 436 38.38 -101.68 -60.89
CA VAL A 436 39.40 -102.15 -61.86
C VAL A 436 40.30 -103.17 -61.18
#